data_AF-A0A937P115-F1
#
_entry.id   AF-A0A937P115-F1
#
_cell.length_a   1.000
_cell.length_b   1.000
_cell.length_c   1.000
_cell.angle_alpha   90.00
_cell.angle_beta   90.00
_cell.angle_gamma   90.00
#
_symmetry.space_group_name_H-M   'P 1'
#
loop_
_entity.id
_entity.type
_entity.pdbx_description
1 polymer ?
#
loop_
_entity_poly.entity_id
_entity_poly.type
_entity_poly.pdbx_seq_one_letter_code
_entity_poly.pdbx_strand_id
1 'polypeptide(L)'
;MNSHSEQQKRLSGFLVQEYSNLVSYVRRNWQGETYAEDIVQDVALNLFTKVDFNTPIENLMAYMYRSLKNKIIDLRRKKREARLDDYEDAKNGENLLLGKMLDEPSEPEDEYGQEKNFKIWRNQKWKTQ
;
A
#
# COMPACT_ATOMS: atom_id res chain seq x y z
N MET A 1 11.52 -29.78 16.18
CA MET A 1 10.47 -28.74 16.15
C MET A 1 10.77 -27.80 14.99
N ASN A 2 9.77 -27.42 14.19
CA ASN A 2 9.99 -26.73 12.91
C ASN A 2 10.24 -25.21 13.16
N SER A 3 11.31 -24.64 12.61
CA SER A 3 11.72 -23.23 12.82
C SER A 3 10.58 -22.23 12.57
N HIS A 4 9.78 -22.49 11.53
CA HIS A 4 8.57 -21.74 11.18
C HIS A 4 7.57 -21.60 12.34
N SER A 5 7.28 -22.70 13.04
CA SER A 5 6.30 -22.71 14.13
C SER A 5 6.76 -21.90 15.35
N GLU A 6 8.07 -21.81 15.56
CA GLU A 6 8.65 -21.05 16.67
C GLU A 6 8.60 -19.55 16.39
N GLN A 7 8.90 -19.14 15.16
CA GLN A 7 8.76 -17.74 14.74
C GLN A 7 7.31 -17.25 14.80
N GLN A 8 6.35 -18.08 14.37
CA GLN A 8 4.93 -17.74 14.47
C GLN A 8 4.49 -17.55 15.93
N LYS A 9 4.96 -18.39 16.86
CA LYS A 9 4.69 -18.22 18.29
C LYS A 9 5.31 -16.95 18.86
N ARG A 10 6.57 -16.64 18.51
CA ARG A 10 7.21 -15.36 18.88
C ARG A 10 6.42 -14.17 18.37
N LEU A 11 5.94 -14.22 17.12
CA LEU A 11 5.12 -13.16 16.55
C LEU A 11 3.77 -13.02 17.27
N SER A 12 3.09 -14.12 17.53
CA SER A 12 1.83 -14.09 18.29
C SER A 12 2.04 -13.51 19.69
N GLY A 13 3.09 -13.93 20.40
CA GLY A 13 3.41 -13.41 21.74
C GLY A 13 3.71 -11.92 21.72
N PHE A 14 4.54 -11.48 20.77
CA PHE A 14 4.83 -10.06 20.55
C PHE A 14 3.56 -9.24 20.27
N LEU A 15 2.71 -9.71 19.35
CA LEU A 15 1.49 -9.00 18.98
C LEU A 15 0.54 -8.82 20.15
N VAL A 16 0.35 -9.85 20.97
CA VAL A 16 -0.50 -9.76 22.18
C VAL A 16 0.05 -8.73 23.17
N GLN A 17 1.38 -8.68 23.35
CA GLN A 17 2.02 -7.75 24.27
C GLN A 17 1.99 -6.30 23.76
N GLU A 18 2.25 -6.10 22.47
CA GLU A 18 2.44 -4.77 21.88
C GLU A 18 1.18 -4.21 21.20
N TYR A 19 0.06 -4.93 21.18
CA TYR A 19 -1.14 -4.56 20.44
C TYR A 19 -1.59 -3.11 20.71
N SER A 20 -1.67 -2.73 21.98
CA SER A 20 -2.08 -1.38 22.40
C SER A 20 -1.09 -0.29 21.93
N ASN A 21 0.20 -0.59 21.90
CA ASN A 21 1.24 0.31 21.42
C ASN A 21 1.18 0.47 19.90
N LEU A 22 0.95 -0.63 19.17
CA LEU A 22 0.76 -0.61 17.71
C LEU A 22 -0.48 0.20 17.33
N VAL A 23 -1.61 -0.02 18.01
CA VAL A 23 -2.84 0.76 17.80
C VAL A 23 -2.60 2.23 18.12
N SER A 24 -1.96 2.54 19.25
CA SER A 24 -1.62 3.93 19.62
C SER A 24 -0.70 4.59 18.60
N TYR A 25 0.26 3.85 18.06
CA TYR A 25 1.13 4.32 16.98
C TYR A 25 0.32 4.65 15.73
N VAL A 26 -0.59 3.77 15.29
CA VAL A 26 -1.44 4.04 14.14
C VAL A 26 -2.36 5.23 14.39
N ARG A 27 -3.02 5.31 15.54
CA ARG A 27 -3.89 6.45 15.91
C ARG A 27 -3.15 7.79 15.82
N ARG A 28 -1.90 7.86 16.26
CA ARG A 28 -1.07 9.08 16.15
C ARG A 28 -0.69 9.44 14.71
N ASN A 29 -0.62 8.45 13.82
CA ASN A 29 -0.10 8.62 12.46
C ASN A 29 -1.19 8.55 11.37
N TRP A 30 -2.43 8.22 11.71
CA TRP A 30 -3.53 8.08 10.77
C TRP A 30 -4.77 8.82 11.27
N GLN A 31 -5.24 9.78 10.46
CA GLN A 31 -6.44 10.59 10.71
C GLN A 31 -7.51 10.35 9.62
N GLY A 32 -7.48 9.19 8.97
CA GLY A 32 -8.52 8.83 8.01
C GLY A 32 -9.68 8.07 8.66
N GLU A 33 -10.60 7.60 7.83
CA GLU A 33 -11.85 6.97 8.29
C GLU A 33 -11.65 5.55 8.83
N THR A 34 -10.64 4.83 8.33
CA THR A 34 -10.32 3.47 8.78
C THR A 34 -9.89 3.49 10.24
N TYR A 35 -10.45 2.60 11.07
CA TYR A 35 -10.06 2.45 12.46
C TYR A 35 -8.60 1.99 12.57
N ALA A 36 -7.91 2.45 13.61
CA ALA A 36 -6.50 2.13 13.80
C ALA A 36 -6.30 0.63 14.04
N GLU A 37 -7.24 0.00 14.73
CA GLU A 37 -7.32 -1.43 15.00
C GLU A 37 -7.37 -2.22 13.69
N ASP A 38 -8.18 -1.79 12.71
CA ASP A 38 -8.30 -2.47 11.41
C ASP A 38 -6.97 -2.46 10.67
N ILE A 39 -6.24 -1.33 10.69
CA ILE A 39 -4.92 -1.21 10.06
C ILE A 39 -3.92 -2.16 10.71
N VAL A 40 -3.92 -2.26 12.04
CA VAL A 40 -3.04 -3.17 12.77
C VAL A 40 -3.37 -4.63 12.44
N GLN A 41 -4.66 -4.98 12.42
CA GLN A 41 -5.13 -6.32 12.09
C GLN A 41 -4.79 -6.70 10.64
N ASP A 42 -4.96 -5.79 9.69
CA ASP A 42 -4.59 -5.99 8.29
C ASP A 42 -3.09 -6.31 8.14
N VAL A 43 -2.24 -5.57 8.85
CA VAL A 43 -0.79 -5.81 8.82
C VAL A 43 -0.46 -7.13 9.49
N ALA A 44 -1.03 -7.42 10.67
CA ALA A 44 -0.82 -8.69 11.36
C ALA A 44 -1.24 -9.89 10.49
N LEU A 45 -2.41 -9.81 9.85
CA LEU A 45 -2.90 -10.84 8.93
C LEU A 45 -1.95 -11.05 7.75
N ASN A 46 -1.48 -9.97 7.13
CA ASN A 46 -0.50 -10.07 6.05
C ASN A 46 0.81 -10.73 6.52
N LEU A 47 1.26 -10.45 7.75
CA LEU A 47 2.44 -11.10 8.30
C LEU A 47 2.26 -12.61 8.48
N PHE A 48 1.14 -13.05 9.05
CA PHE A 48 0.89 -14.49 9.24
C PHE A 48 0.68 -15.26 7.94
N THR A 49 0.23 -14.58 6.88
CA THR A 49 -0.17 -15.24 5.62
C THR A 49 0.88 -15.14 4.51
N LYS A 50 1.69 -14.09 4.48
CA LYS A 50 2.58 -13.78 3.34
C LYS A 50 4.06 -13.80 3.67
N VAL A 51 4.44 -13.72 4.95
CA VAL A 51 5.85 -13.73 5.33
C VAL A 51 6.35 -15.15 5.34
N ASP A 52 7.40 -15.40 4.56
CA ASP A 52 8.13 -16.66 4.62
C ASP A 52 9.00 -16.70 5.88
N PHE A 53 8.49 -17.34 6.93
CA PHE A 53 9.22 -17.54 8.19
C PHE A 53 10.42 -18.51 8.06
N ASN A 54 10.69 -19.07 6.87
CA ASN A 54 11.94 -19.78 6.64
C ASN A 54 13.15 -18.85 6.59
N THR A 55 12.94 -17.55 6.35
CA THR A 55 13.98 -16.52 6.51
C THR A 55 13.88 -15.89 7.90
N PRO A 56 14.94 -15.93 8.73
CA PRO A 56 14.90 -15.33 10.06
C PRO A 56 14.64 -13.83 10.00
N ILE A 57 13.57 -13.38 10.65
CA ILE A 57 13.33 -11.95 10.87
C ILE A 57 14.16 -11.53 12.07
N GLU A 58 15.31 -10.89 11.82
CA GLU A 58 16.25 -10.47 12.88
C GLU A 58 15.57 -9.58 13.92
N ASN A 59 14.76 -8.61 13.47
CA ASN A 59 14.02 -7.70 14.33
C ASN A 59 12.54 -7.61 13.92
N LEU A 60 11.73 -8.46 14.53
CA LEU A 60 10.30 -8.54 14.28
C LEU A 60 9.57 -7.24 14.60
N MET A 61 9.97 -6.56 15.69
CA MET A 61 9.37 -5.30 16.10
C MET A 61 9.59 -4.22 15.03
N ALA A 62 10.85 -4.04 14.60
CA ALA A 62 11.18 -3.07 13.56
C ALA A 62 10.43 -3.35 12.25
N TYR A 63 10.31 -4.63 11.88
CA TYR A 63 9.54 -5.05 10.71
C TYR A 63 8.05 -4.69 10.85
N MET A 64 7.43 -4.96 12.00
CA MET A 64 6.02 -4.63 12.27
C MET A 64 5.74 -3.13 12.16
N TYR A 65 6.54 -2.30 12.86
CA TYR A 65 6.37 -0.84 12.80
C TYR A 65 6.60 -0.29 11.38
N ARG A 66 7.55 -0.86 10.63
CA ARG A 66 7.79 -0.48 9.23
C ARG A 66 6.61 -0.86 8.33
N SER A 67 6.03 -2.04 8.50
CA SER A 67 4.85 -2.48 7.77
C SER A 67 3.63 -1.59 8.06
N LEU A 68 3.42 -1.19 9.32
CA LEU A 68 2.38 -0.22 9.69
C LEU A 68 2.61 1.14 9.03
N LYS A 69 3.83 1.66 9.07
CA LYS A 69 4.19 2.91 8.40
C LYS A 69 3.89 2.86 6.90
N ASN A 70 4.29 1.77 6.23
CA ASN A 70 4.04 1.58 4.80
C ASN A 70 2.54 1.55 4.50
N LYS A 71 1.76 0.79 5.28
CA LYS A 71 0.30 0.72 5.12
C LYS A 71 -0.36 2.09 5.28
N ILE A 72 0.08 2.90 6.25
CA ILE A 72 -0.43 4.28 6.43
C ILE A 72 -0.10 5.14 5.21
N ILE A 73 1.11 5.04 4.65
CA ILE A 73 1.50 5.77 3.43
C ILE A 73 0.60 5.37 2.26
N ASP A 74 0.33 4.08 2.10
CA ASP A 74 -0.53 3.57 1.03
C ASP A 74 -1.97 4.08 1.18
N LEU A 75 -2.51 4.08 2.40
CA LEU A 75 -3.85 4.62 2.68
C LEU A 75 -3.92 6.13 2.41
N ARG A 76 -2.89 6.89 2.78
CA ARG A 76 -2.79 8.33 2.44
C ARG A 76 -2.74 8.55 0.94
N ARG A 77 -2.01 7.70 0.20
CA ARG A 77 -1.91 7.78 -1.26
C ARG A 77 -3.26 7.52 -1.92
N LYS A 78 -3.97 6.46 -1.52
CA LYS A 78 -5.32 6.15 -2.01
C LYS A 78 -6.33 7.25 -1.69
N LYS A 79 -6.27 7.83 -0.50
CA LYS A 79 -7.13 8.96 -0.12
C LYS A 79 -6.87 10.20 -0.99
N ARG A 80 -5.63 10.44 -1.42
CA ARG A 80 -5.31 11.53 -2.35
C ARG A 80 -5.82 11.25 -3.75
N GLU A 81 -5.61 10.05 -4.28
CA GLU A 81 -6.11 9.66 -5.62
C GLU A 81 -7.65 9.75 -5.73
N ALA A 82 -8.37 9.58 -4.62
CA ALA A 82 -9.83 9.68 -4.57
C ALA A 82 -10.37 11.12 -4.46
N ARG A 83 -9.52 12.15 -4.32
CA ARG A 83 -9.99 13.54 -4.23
C ARG A 83 -10.30 14.10 -5.61
N LEU A 84 -11.57 14.44 -5.83
CA LEU A 84 -12.03 15.15 -7.02
C LEU A 84 -11.50 16.59 -7.07
N ASP A 85 -11.24 17.20 -5.90
CA ASP A 85 -10.72 18.56 -5.75
C ASP A 85 -9.33 18.75 -6.41
N ASP A 86 -8.54 17.68 -6.57
CA ASP A 86 -7.25 17.72 -7.29
C ASP A 86 -7.43 17.91 -8.82
N TYR A 87 -8.67 17.83 -9.32
CA TYR A 87 -9.06 18.01 -10.72
C TYR A 87 -9.86 19.29 -10.97
N GLU A 88 -9.99 20.18 -9.99
CA GLU A 88 -10.53 21.52 -10.21
C GLU A 88 -9.39 22.48 -10.52
N ASP A 89 -9.34 23.03 -11.73
CA ASP A 89 -8.39 24.09 -12.04
C ASP A 89 -8.93 25.40 -11.43
N ALA A 90 -8.28 25.82 -10.33
CA ALA A 90 -8.65 26.99 -9.54
C ALA A 90 -8.65 28.32 -10.33
N LYS A 91 -8.14 28.33 -11.58
CA LYS A 91 -8.07 29.51 -12.43
C LYS A 91 -9.19 29.64 -13.47
N ASN A 92 -9.78 28.55 -13.95
CA ASN A 92 -10.75 28.58 -15.05
C ASN A 92 -12.10 27.91 -14.71
N GLY A 93 -12.21 27.22 -13.58
CA GLY A 93 -13.43 26.51 -13.18
C GLY A 93 -13.73 25.28 -14.04
N GLU A 94 -12.77 24.82 -14.84
CA GLU A 94 -12.91 23.60 -15.64
C GLU A 94 -12.58 22.37 -14.81
N ASN A 95 -13.39 21.33 -14.98
CA ASN A 95 -13.18 20.04 -14.35
C ASN A 95 -12.18 19.22 -15.20
N LEU A 96 -10.92 19.16 -14.78
CA LEU A 96 -9.82 18.46 -15.44
C LEU A 96 -10.07 16.93 -15.57
N LEU A 97 -10.98 16.37 -14.77
CA LEU A 97 -11.35 14.95 -14.86
C LEU A 97 -12.20 14.69 -16.11
N LEU A 98 -13.12 15.61 -16.45
CA LEU A 98 -13.88 15.55 -17.71
C LEU A 98 -12.97 15.70 -18.92
N GLY A 99 -12.00 16.63 -18.88
CA GLY A 99 -11.03 16.79 -19.96
C GLY A 99 -10.23 15.52 -20.25
N LYS A 100 -9.73 14.83 -19.21
CA LYS A 100 -9.01 13.55 -19.35
C LYS A 100 -9.88 12.37 -19.79
N MET A 101 -11.18 12.40 -19.52
CA MET A 101 -12.12 11.37 -20.00
C MET A 101 -12.56 11.63 -21.45
N LEU A 102 -12.55 12.89 -21.88
CA LEU A 102 -12.95 13.34 -23.22
C LEU A 102 -11.79 13.40 -24.21
N ASP A 103 -10.54 13.25 -23.75
CA ASP A 103 -9.43 12.90 -24.63
C ASP A 103 -9.79 11.58 -25.31
N GLU A 104 -10.30 11.68 -26.54
CA GLU A 104 -10.48 10.52 -27.40
C GLU A 104 -9.15 9.77 -27.42
N PRO A 105 -9.15 8.42 -27.30
CA PRO A 105 -7.95 7.67 -27.60
C PRO A 105 -7.61 8.00 -29.04
N SER A 106 -6.61 8.87 -29.23
CA SER A 106 -6.04 9.21 -30.52
C SER A 106 -5.86 7.89 -31.25
N GLU A 107 -6.52 7.76 -32.40
CA GLU A 107 -6.58 6.52 -33.17
C GLU A 107 -5.17 5.91 -33.23
N PRO A 108 -5.02 4.61 -32.95
CA PRO A 108 -3.71 3.97 -33.05
C PRO A 108 -3.30 4.01 -34.52
N GLU A 109 -2.40 4.92 -34.90
CA GLU A 109 -1.98 5.06 -36.29
C GLU A 109 -1.19 3.85 -36.82
N ASP A 110 -0.79 2.88 -36.01
CA ASP A 110 -0.27 1.61 -36.51
C ASP A 110 -0.16 0.50 -35.45
N GLU A 111 -0.02 -0.72 -35.95
CA GLU A 111 0.34 -1.94 -35.22
C GLU A 111 1.68 -1.78 -34.45
N TYR A 112 2.51 -0.80 -34.82
CA TYR A 112 3.78 -0.48 -34.17
C TYR A 112 3.61 0.23 -32.81
N GLY A 113 2.50 0.96 -32.60
CA GLY A 113 2.15 1.60 -31.33
C GLY A 113 1.78 0.62 -30.21
N GLN A 114 1.14 -0.50 -30.56
CA GLN A 114 0.74 -1.55 -29.61
C GLN A 114 1.98 -2.21 -28.97
N GLU A 115 2.98 -2.56 -29.77
CA GLU A 115 4.24 -3.20 -29.34
C GLU A 115 5.02 -2.33 -28.32
N LYS A 116 5.03 -1.01 -28.52
CA LYS A 116 5.69 -0.06 -27.59
C LYS A 116 4.94 0.05 -26.26
N ASN A 117 3.61 0.14 -26.28
CA ASN A 117 2.81 0.21 -25.05
C ASN A 117 2.95 -1.07 -24.21
N PHE A 118 3.00 -2.25 -24.83
CA PHE A 118 3.27 -3.50 -24.12
C PHE A 118 4.70 -3.59 -23.55
N LYS A 119 5.69 -2.98 -24.20
CA LYS A 119 7.07 -2.91 -23.66
C LYS A 119 7.20 -1.92 -22.49
N ILE A 120 6.50 -0.79 -22.54
CA ILE A 120 6.47 0.19 -21.44
C ILE A 120 5.81 -0.43 -20.20
N TRP A 121 4.72 -1.18 -20.38
CA TRP A 121 4.03 -1.84 -19.27
C TRP A 121 4.84 -2.97 -18.63
N ARG A 122 5.65 -3.71 -19.43
CA ARG A 122 6.57 -4.74 -18.90
C ARG A 122 7.76 -4.14 -18.13
N ASN A 123 8.29 -3.00 -18.56
CA ASN A 123 9.46 -2.37 -17.90
C ASN A 123 9.14 -1.64 -16.59
N GLN A 124 7.87 -1.31 -16.34
CA GLN A 124 7.44 -0.70 -15.08
C GLN A 124 7.12 -1.72 -13.97
N LYS A 125 6.90 -3.01 -14.31
CA LYS A 125 6.45 -4.01 -13.33
C LYS A 125 7.55 -4.69 -12.49
N TRP A 126 8.84 -4.40 -12.71
CA TRP A 126 9.97 -5.06 -12.00
C TRP A 126 11.11 -4.13 -11.57
N LYS A 127 10.85 -2.85 -11.29
CA LYS A 127 11.81 -1.99 -10.59
C LYS A 127 11.30 -1.60 -9.20
N THR A 128 11.23 -2.60 -8.34
CA THR A 128 11.34 -2.39 -6.89
C THR A 128 12.38 -3.37 -6.37
N GLN A 129 13.59 -2.85 -6.23
CA GLN A 129 14.64 -3.41 -5.39
C GLN A 129 14.96 -2.35 -4.33
#